data_AF-A0A933PGI7-F1
#
_entry.id   AF-A0A933PGI7-F1
#
_cell.length_a   1.000
_cell.length_b   1.000
_cell.length_c   1.000
_cell.angle_alpha   90.00
_cell.angle_beta   90.00
_cell.angle_gamma   90.00
#
_symmetry.space_group_name_H-M   'P 1'
#
loop_
_entity.id
_entity.type
_entity.pdbx_description
1 polymer ?
#
loop_
_entity_poly.entity_id
_entity_poly.type
_entity_poly.pdbx_seq_one_letter_code
_entity_poly.pdbx_strand_id
1 'polypeptide(L)'
;HVALWAAGDLVAGAVALPARGVVHGTDAAPVVPPRPAGAPVRLAVSRSRPPEIATALADELGADLVPMGSAGVKCAAVWTGEADAYVHAGGQFEWDSAAPVAVARAAGLHTSRVDGSPLVYNRPDPRLPDLVVCRPELAAQILALTTALTTVRAGAPAGGAR
;
A
#
# COMPACT_ATOMS: atom_id res chain seq x y z
N HIS A 1 -8.85 -3.53 -12.47
CA HIS A 1 -9.66 -3.13 -11.31
C HIS A 1 -10.40 -1.84 -11.65
N VAL A 2 -11.53 -1.56 -11.01
CA VAL A 2 -12.39 -0.39 -11.29
C VAL A 2 -12.80 0.25 -9.95
N ALA A 3 -12.82 1.58 -9.89
CA ALA A 3 -13.23 2.35 -8.71
C ALA A 3 -14.32 3.35 -9.07
N LEU A 4 -15.18 3.65 -8.10
CA LEU A 4 -16.12 4.77 -8.16
C LEU A 4 -15.72 5.80 -7.10
N TRP A 5 -15.44 7.02 -7.56
CA TRP A 5 -15.28 8.18 -6.70
C TRP A 5 -16.58 9.01 -6.75
N ALA A 6 -17.11 9.37 -5.59
CA ALA A 6 -18.29 10.21 -5.47
C ALA A 6 -18.29 10.94 -4.13
N ALA A 7 -18.90 12.13 -4.08
CA ALA A 7 -19.06 12.90 -2.84
C ALA A 7 -17.76 13.12 -2.02
N GLY A 8 -16.62 13.25 -2.69
CA GLY A 8 -15.34 13.52 -2.03
C GLY A 8 -14.49 12.29 -1.73
N ASP A 9 -14.99 11.06 -1.93
CA ASP A 9 -14.26 9.84 -1.55
C ASP A 9 -14.49 8.66 -2.51
N LEU A 10 -13.70 7.61 -2.34
CA LEU A 10 -13.87 6.30 -2.98
C LEU A 10 -15.04 5.55 -2.32
N VAL A 11 -16.17 5.45 -3.02
CA VAL A 11 -17.40 4.84 -2.49
C VAL A 11 -17.58 3.38 -2.89
N ALA A 12 -16.92 2.93 -3.96
CA ALA A 12 -16.91 1.54 -4.36
C ALA A 12 -15.64 1.17 -5.14
N GLY A 13 -15.29 -0.11 -5.13
CA GLY A 13 -14.18 -0.63 -5.90
C GLY A 13 -14.25 -2.14 -6.11
N ALA A 14 -13.65 -2.60 -7.20
CA ALA A 14 -13.53 -4.01 -7.53
C ALA A 14 -12.13 -4.34 -8.10
N VAL A 15 -11.50 -5.37 -7.56
CA VAL A 15 -10.20 -5.89 -7.98
C VAL A 15 -10.34 -7.33 -8.44
N ALA A 16 -10.24 -7.54 -9.74
CA ALA A 16 -10.14 -8.87 -10.33
C ALA A 16 -8.69 -9.38 -10.26
N LEU A 17 -8.52 -10.65 -9.91
CA LEU A 17 -7.29 -11.42 -10.02
C LEU A 17 -7.52 -12.55 -11.04
N PRO A 18 -7.42 -12.29 -12.36
CA PRO A 18 -7.91 -13.23 -13.38
C PRO A 18 -7.25 -14.61 -13.32
N ALA A 19 -5.94 -14.66 -13.09
CA ALA A 19 -5.20 -15.92 -12.96
C ALA A 19 -5.65 -16.78 -11.75
N ARG A 20 -6.36 -16.19 -10.79
CA ARG A 20 -6.93 -16.88 -9.62
C ARG A 20 -8.44 -17.10 -9.75
N GLY A 21 -9.07 -16.60 -10.81
CA GLY A 21 -10.52 -16.72 -11.01
C GLY A 21 -11.37 -16.01 -9.96
N VAL A 22 -10.84 -14.98 -9.29
CA VAL A 22 -11.55 -14.26 -8.21
C VAL A 22 -11.67 -12.77 -8.48
N VAL A 23 -12.74 -12.16 -7.94
CA VAL A 23 -12.96 -10.73 -7.88
C VAL A 23 -13.28 -10.36 -6.43
N HIS A 24 -12.58 -9.37 -5.90
CA HIS A 24 -12.87 -8.79 -4.58
C HIS A 24 -13.49 -7.42 -4.77
N GLY A 25 -14.59 -7.16 -4.08
CA GLY A 25 -15.33 -5.90 -4.17
C GLY A 25 -15.60 -5.30 -2.79
N THR A 26 -16.02 -4.04 -2.77
CA THR A 26 -16.48 -3.35 -1.56
C THR A 26 -17.85 -3.86 -1.07
N ASP A 27 -18.65 -4.43 -1.97
CA ASP A 27 -19.97 -5.03 -1.71
C ASP A 27 -19.88 -6.35 -0.93
N ALA A 28 -18.83 -7.13 -1.18
CA ALA A 28 -18.48 -8.33 -0.44
C ALA A 28 -17.01 -8.21 0.01
N ALA A 29 -16.77 -7.30 0.96
CA ALA A 29 -15.44 -7.01 1.45
C ALA A 29 -14.71 -8.28 1.94
N PRO A 30 -13.44 -8.48 1.58
CA PRO A 30 -12.69 -9.67 1.98
C PRO A 30 -12.46 -9.66 3.50
N VAL A 31 -12.58 -10.84 4.12
CA VAL A 31 -12.22 -11.04 5.52
C VAL A 31 -10.72 -11.30 5.60
N VAL A 32 -10.00 -10.42 6.29
CA VAL A 32 -8.55 -10.55 6.47
C VAL A 32 -8.26 -11.70 7.45
N PRO A 33 -7.49 -12.73 7.07
CA PRO A 33 -7.16 -13.82 7.98
C PRO A 33 -6.25 -13.32 9.11
N PRO A 34 -6.30 -13.93 10.31
CA PRO A 34 -5.42 -13.56 11.40
C PRO A 34 -3.95 -13.81 11.05
N ARG A 35 -3.06 -12.93 11.53
CA ARG A 35 -1.61 -13.13 11.41
C ARG A 35 -1.14 -14.12 12.48
N PRO A 36 -0.29 -15.12 12.14
CA PRO A 36 0.33 -15.98 13.14
C PRO A 36 1.15 -15.18 14.15
N ALA A 37 0.97 -15.46 15.44
CA ALA A 37 1.72 -14.81 16.49
C ALA A 37 3.22 -15.12 16.35
N GLY A 38 4.07 -14.08 16.46
CA GLY A 38 5.53 -14.22 16.38
C GLY A 38 6.12 -14.41 14.98
N ALA A 39 5.31 -14.52 13.93
CA ALA A 39 5.82 -14.56 12.55
C ALA A 39 6.45 -13.21 12.16
N PRO A 40 7.52 -13.16 11.34
CA PRO A 40 8.01 -11.92 10.77
C PRO A 40 6.91 -11.15 10.02
N VAL A 41 7.04 -9.82 9.94
CA VAL A 41 6.17 -9.01 9.08
C VAL A 41 6.51 -9.32 7.62
N ARG A 42 5.52 -9.46 6.76
CA ARG A 42 5.72 -9.66 5.31
C ARG A 42 5.36 -8.40 4.54
N LEU A 43 6.32 -7.82 3.82
CA LEU A 43 6.15 -6.58 3.05
C LEU A 43 6.06 -6.88 1.55
N ALA A 44 4.89 -6.64 0.97
CA ALA A 44 4.69 -6.74 -0.47
C ALA A 44 5.44 -5.62 -1.19
N VAL A 45 6.34 -5.99 -2.12
CA VAL A 45 7.17 -5.05 -2.89
C VAL A 45 7.12 -5.32 -4.38
N SER A 46 7.39 -4.28 -5.16
CA SER A 46 7.47 -4.42 -6.62
C SER A 46 8.61 -5.36 -7.00
N ARG A 47 8.32 -6.39 -7.79
CA ARG A 47 9.32 -7.35 -8.27
C ARG A 47 10.41 -6.72 -9.16
N SER A 48 10.05 -5.74 -9.98
CA SER A 48 10.96 -5.16 -10.98
C SER A 48 11.75 -3.97 -10.47
N ARG A 49 11.21 -3.25 -9.48
CA ARG A 49 11.86 -2.07 -8.90
C ARG A 49 11.34 -1.87 -7.47
N PRO A 50 11.89 -2.60 -6.49
CA PRO A 50 11.59 -2.37 -5.08
C PRO A 50 11.98 -0.93 -4.72
N PRO A 51 11.08 -0.13 -4.14
CA PRO A 51 11.43 1.23 -3.73
C PRO A 51 12.35 1.19 -2.51
N GLU A 52 13.35 2.06 -2.48
CA GLU A 52 14.37 2.09 -1.43
C GLU A 52 13.77 2.26 -0.02
N ILE A 53 12.62 2.93 0.10
CA ILE A 53 11.90 3.04 1.38
C ILE A 53 11.39 1.68 1.88
N ALA A 54 10.98 0.78 0.98
CA ALA A 54 10.46 -0.52 1.36
C ALA A 54 11.57 -1.46 1.84
N THR A 55 12.76 -1.38 1.22
CA THR A 55 13.94 -2.11 1.69
C THR A 55 14.37 -1.61 3.07
N ALA A 56 14.52 -0.28 3.25
CA ALA A 56 14.89 0.28 4.54
C ALA A 56 13.85 -0.02 5.64
N LEU A 57 12.56 0.06 5.30
CA LEU A 57 11.49 -0.31 6.23
C LEU A 57 11.58 -1.80 6.62
N ALA A 58 11.91 -2.67 5.67
CA ALA A 58 12.04 -4.09 5.96
C ALA A 58 13.21 -4.38 6.89
N ASP A 59 14.35 -3.70 6.70
CA ASP A 59 15.51 -3.83 7.58
C ASP A 59 15.19 -3.38 9.01
N GLU A 60 14.52 -2.23 9.18
CA GLU A 60 14.12 -1.70 10.49
C GLU A 60 13.05 -2.57 11.19
N LEU A 61 12.15 -3.19 10.42
CA LEU A 61 11.10 -4.07 10.95
C LEU A 61 11.57 -5.52 11.20
N GLY A 62 12.71 -5.92 10.63
CA GLY A 62 13.05 -7.35 10.47
C GLY A 62 11.99 -8.08 9.63
N ALA A 63 11.51 -7.45 8.57
CA ALA A 63 10.43 -7.96 7.72
C ALA A 63 10.95 -8.75 6.51
N ASP A 64 10.19 -9.75 6.09
CA ASP A 64 10.41 -10.49 4.86
C ASP A 64 9.83 -9.74 3.65
N LEU A 65 10.63 -9.55 2.61
CA LEU A 65 10.16 -8.97 1.34
C LEU A 65 9.43 -10.02 0.50
N VAL A 66 8.23 -9.69 0.04
CA VAL A 66 7.42 -10.54 -0.84
C VAL A 66 7.31 -9.89 -2.23
N PRO A 67 8.11 -10.31 -3.22
CA PRO A 67 8.17 -9.66 -4.52
C PRO A 67 7.00 -10.04 -5.46
N MET A 68 6.23 -9.04 -5.87
CA MET A 68 5.05 -9.21 -6.71
C MET A 68 4.90 -8.11 -7.77
N GLY A 69 4.34 -8.49 -8.92
CA GLY A 69 3.95 -7.54 -9.98
C GLY A 69 2.56 -6.96 -9.71
N SER A 70 2.23 -5.82 -10.35
CA SER A 70 0.96 -5.09 -10.20
C SER A 70 0.72 -4.45 -8.81
N ALA A 71 0.22 -3.21 -8.78
CA ALA A 71 -0.16 -2.53 -7.54
C ALA A 71 -1.40 -3.20 -6.90
N GLY A 72 -2.39 -3.58 -7.72
CA GLY A 72 -3.58 -4.27 -7.25
C GLY A 72 -3.31 -5.64 -6.61
N VAL A 73 -2.35 -6.41 -7.13
CA VAL A 73 -1.95 -7.69 -6.52
C VAL A 73 -1.24 -7.49 -5.19
N LYS A 74 -0.36 -6.47 -5.08
CA LYS A 74 0.33 -6.14 -3.83
C LYS A 74 -0.64 -5.73 -2.72
N CYS A 75 -1.61 -4.90 -3.06
CA CYS A 75 -2.66 -4.54 -2.12
C CYS A 75 -3.51 -5.76 -1.76
N ALA A 76 -3.84 -6.60 -2.75
CA ALA A 76 -4.60 -7.81 -2.52
C ALA A 76 -3.94 -8.81 -1.58
N ALA A 77 -2.62 -8.94 -1.68
CA ALA A 77 -1.84 -9.77 -0.80
C ALA A 77 -2.03 -9.44 0.69
N VAL A 78 -2.35 -8.18 1.03
CA VAL A 78 -2.59 -7.78 2.42
C VAL A 78 -3.90 -8.36 2.93
N TRP A 79 -5.02 -8.21 2.20
CA TRP A 79 -6.30 -8.76 2.65
C TRP A 79 -6.42 -10.28 2.46
N THR A 80 -5.67 -10.88 1.53
CA THR A 80 -5.58 -12.35 1.43
C THR A 80 -4.64 -12.96 2.47
N GLY A 81 -3.87 -12.14 3.19
CA GLY A 81 -2.93 -12.57 4.21
C GLY A 81 -1.62 -13.17 3.66
N GLU A 82 -1.34 -13.02 2.37
CA GLU A 82 -0.03 -13.35 1.75
C GLU A 82 1.07 -12.37 2.16
N ALA A 83 0.68 -11.12 2.44
CA ALA A 83 1.52 -10.06 3.01
C ALA A 83 0.79 -9.41 4.19
N ASP A 84 1.53 -8.65 5.00
CA ASP A 84 1.00 -7.91 6.14
C ASP A 84 0.97 -6.39 5.89
N ALA A 85 1.79 -5.93 4.95
CA ALA A 85 1.81 -4.55 4.48
C ALA A 85 2.21 -4.46 3.01
N TYR A 86 1.79 -3.38 2.36
CA TYR A 86 2.26 -2.89 1.09
C TYR A 86 2.60 -1.41 1.26
N VAL A 87 3.89 -1.09 1.10
CA VAL A 87 4.39 0.29 1.12
C VAL A 87 5.01 0.59 -0.24
N HIS A 88 4.61 1.70 -0.84
CA HIS A 88 5.12 2.17 -2.12
C HIS A 88 5.54 3.63 -2.01
N ALA A 89 6.70 3.97 -2.57
CA ALA A 89 7.11 5.35 -2.81
C ALA A 89 7.86 5.44 -4.14
N GLY A 90 7.89 6.62 -4.73
CA GLY A 90 8.50 6.85 -6.05
C GLY A 90 7.50 7.06 -7.17
N GLY A 91 6.24 7.32 -6.82
CA GLY A 91 5.19 7.68 -7.76
C GLY A 91 4.44 6.47 -8.33
N GLN A 92 3.15 6.69 -8.48
CA GLN A 92 2.19 5.92 -9.26
C GLN A 92 1.08 6.88 -9.69
N PHE A 93 0.05 6.39 -10.36
CA PHE A 93 -1.14 7.17 -10.63
C PHE A 93 -2.31 6.76 -9.73
N GLU A 94 -3.28 7.64 -9.58
CA GLU A 94 -4.49 7.41 -8.79
C GLU A 94 -5.19 6.09 -9.17
N TRP A 95 -5.29 5.80 -10.47
CA TRP A 95 -5.95 4.59 -10.96
C TRP A 95 -5.25 3.30 -10.52
N ASP A 96 -3.94 3.31 -10.25
CA ASP A 96 -3.19 2.13 -9.79
C ASP A 96 -3.61 1.70 -8.37
N SER A 97 -4.17 2.62 -7.58
CA SER A 97 -4.52 2.38 -6.17
C SER A 97 -5.98 2.60 -5.81
N ALA A 98 -6.75 3.38 -6.57
CA ALA A 98 -8.10 3.76 -6.18
C ALA A 98 -8.98 2.54 -5.87
N ALA A 99 -9.05 1.57 -6.77
CA ALA A 99 -9.87 0.38 -6.56
C ALA A 99 -9.31 -0.54 -5.45
N PRO A 100 -8.00 -0.86 -5.42
CA PRO A 100 -7.43 -1.60 -4.31
C PRO A 100 -7.61 -0.95 -2.93
N VAL A 101 -7.47 0.37 -2.82
CA VAL A 101 -7.64 1.12 -1.57
C VAL A 101 -9.09 1.11 -1.11
N ALA A 102 -10.05 1.23 -2.02
CA ALA A 102 -11.47 1.08 -1.69
C ALA A 102 -11.76 -0.29 -1.07
N VAL A 103 -11.26 -1.38 -1.67
CA VAL A 103 -11.42 -2.74 -1.14
C VAL A 103 -10.68 -2.93 0.19
N ALA A 104 -9.46 -2.39 0.32
CA ALA A 104 -8.68 -2.47 1.55
C ALA A 104 -9.38 -1.75 2.73
N ARG A 105 -9.93 -0.56 2.50
CA ARG A 105 -10.73 0.17 3.50
C ARG A 105 -11.96 -0.63 3.91
N ALA A 106 -12.69 -1.21 2.95
CA ALA A 106 -13.85 -2.05 3.24
C ALA A 106 -13.48 -3.33 4.02
N ALA A 107 -12.26 -3.85 3.82
CA ALA A 107 -11.70 -4.98 4.58
C ALA A 107 -11.19 -4.60 5.98
N GLY A 108 -11.32 -3.34 6.40
CA GLY A 108 -10.85 -2.84 7.69
C GLY A 108 -9.34 -2.64 7.79
N LEU A 109 -8.62 -2.58 6.66
CA LEU A 109 -7.19 -2.30 6.65
C LEU A 109 -6.89 -0.80 6.79
N HIS A 110 -5.71 -0.49 7.29
CA HIS A 110 -5.18 0.88 7.30
C HIS A 110 -4.76 1.29 5.90
N THR A 111 -5.12 2.51 5.48
CA THR A 111 -4.70 3.10 4.20
C THR A 111 -4.31 4.57 4.38
N SER A 112 -3.11 4.97 3.98
CA SER A 112 -2.65 6.35 4.07
C SER A 112 -1.51 6.64 3.08
N ARG A 113 -1.01 7.85 3.09
CA ARG A 113 0.33 8.22 2.61
C ARG A 113 1.40 7.75 3.62
N VAL A 114 2.67 7.79 3.22
CA VAL A 114 3.81 7.37 4.09
C VAL A 114 4.03 8.24 5.31
N ASP A 115 3.51 9.47 5.29
CA ASP A 115 3.48 10.41 6.41
C ASP A 115 2.22 10.28 7.28
N GLY A 116 1.34 9.32 6.96
CA GLY A 116 0.07 9.09 7.65
C GLY A 116 -1.09 9.97 7.15
N SER A 117 -0.86 10.94 6.27
CA SER A 117 -1.95 11.76 5.73
C SER A 117 -2.92 10.94 4.85
N PRO A 118 -4.20 11.37 4.71
CA PRO A 118 -5.17 10.63 3.90
C PRO A 118 -4.76 10.55 2.42
N LEU A 119 -5.10 9.43 1.78
CA LEU A 119 -5.06 9.29 0.33
C LEU A 119 -6.19 10.11 -0.30
N VAL A 120 -5.84 11.06 -1.17
CA VAL A 120 -6.80 11.92 -1.88
C VAL A 120 -6.82 11.53 -3.35
N TYR A 121 -8.01 11.48 -3.92
CA TYR A 121 -8.29 11.08 -5.29
C TYR A 121 -9.07 12.18 -6.02
N ASN A 122 -9.24 12.02 -7.33
CA ASN A 122 -9.89 12.96 -8.23
C ASN A 122 -9.16 14.32 -8.28
N ARG A 123 -7.83 14.29 -8.27
CA ARG A 123 -7.00 15.49 -8.41
C ARG A 123 -6.79 15.82 -9.90
N PRO A 124 -6.63 17.12 -10.27
CA PRO A 124 -6.28 17.50 -11.64
C PRO A 124 -4.96 16.88 -12.12
N ASP A 125 -3.98 16.76 -11.21
CA ASP A 125 -2.80 15.92 -11.42
C ASP A 125 -3.05 14.56 -10.72
N PRO A 126 -3.29 13.48 -11.47
CA PRO A 126 -3.62 12.17 -10.92
C PRO A 126 -2.38 11.41 -10.41
N ARG A 127 -1.23 12.07 -10.24
CA ARG A 127 -0.05 11.45 -9.63
C ARG A 127 -0.25 11.27 -8.13
N LEU A 128 -0.04 10.05 -7.67
CA LEU A 128 0.00 9.69 -6.26
C LEU A 128 1.44 9.27 -5.91
N PRO A 129 2.17 10.05 -5.09
CA PRO A 129 3.61 9.85 -4.91
C PRO A 129 3.97 8.59 -4.10
N ASP A 130 3.09 8.18 -3.19
CA ASP A 130 3.33 7.07 -2.27
C ASP A 130 2.02 6.58 -1.63
N LEU A 131 2.07 5.42 -0.98
CA LEU A 131 0.98 4.85 -0.19
C LEU A 131 1.49 3.87 0.87
N VAL A 132 0.67 3.67 1.89
CA VAL A 132 0.74 2.58 2.86
C VAL A 132 -0.61 1.88 2.89
N VAL A 133 -0.61 0.56 2.72
CA VAL A 133 -1.75 -0.32 3.02
C VAL A 133 -1.25 -1.42 3.95
N CYS A 134 -1.81 -1.54 5.14
CA CYS A 134 -1.35 -2.55 6.10
C CYS A 134 -2.45 -2.98 7.08
N ARG A 135 -2.15 -4.05 7.81
CA ARG A 135 -2.94 -4.47 8.97
C ARG A 135 -2.98 -3.35 10.04
N PRO A 136 -4.14 -3.04 10.65
CA PRO A 136 -4.26 -1.95 11.63
C PRO A 136 -3.29 -2.05 12.81
N GLU A 137 -3.03 -3.26 13.30
CA GLU A 137 -2.10 -3.53 14.40
C GLU A 137 -0.63 -3.20 14.07
N LEU A 138 -0.29 -3.05 12.78
CA LEU A 138 1.05 -2.66 12.31
C LEU A 138 1.14 -1.16 11.95
N ALA A 139 0.02 -0.45 11.85
CA ALA A 139 -0.04 0.88 11.28
C ALA A 139 0.83 1.89 12.05
N ALA A 140 0.74 1.92 13.39
CA ALA A 140 1.50 2.85 14.20
C ALA A 140 3.03 2.68 14.03
N GLN A 141 3.52 1.44 14.04
CA GLN A 141 4.94 1.13 13.87
C GLN A 141 5.42 1.46 12.46
N ILE A 142 4.66 1.05 11.42
CA ILE A 142 5.01 1.31 10.03
C ILE A 142 5.07 2.82 9.78
N LEU A 143 4.08 3.59 10.22
CA LEU A 143 4.02 5.03 10.01
C LEU A 143 5.16 5.78 10.71
N ALA A 144 5.53 5.37 11.93
CA ALA A 144 6.68 5.96 12.63
C ALA A 144 7.98 5.79 11.82
N LEU A 145 8.22 4.58 11.31
CA LEU A 145 9.40 4.27 10.52
C LEU A 145 9.38 4.95 9.14
N THR A 146 8.27 4.88 8.42
CA THR A 146 8.18 5.50 7.09
C THR A 146 8.32 7.02 7.17
N THR A 147 7.71 7.66 8.16
CA THR A 147 7.86 9.11 8.39
C THR A 147 9.33 9.47 8.60
N ALA A 148 10.03 8.77 9.52
CA ALA A 148 11.45 9.00 9.79
C ALA A 148 12.31 8.83 8.53
N LEU A 149 12.09 7.77 7.75
CA LEU A 149 12.82 7.50 6.50
C LEU A 149 12.60 8.60 5.45
N THR A 150 11.39 9.17 5.35
CA THR A 150 11.13 10.30 4.45
C THR A 150 11.73 11.61 4.92
N THR A 151 11.70 11.90 6.23
CA THR A 151 12.30 13.14 6.78
C THR A 151 13.80 13.18 6.56
N VAL A 152 14.49 12.05 6.74
CA VAL A 152 15.95 11.94 6.50
C VAL A 152 16.29 12.23 5.03
N ARG A 153 15.44 11.82 4.08
CA ARG A 153 15.65 12.09 2.65
C ARG A 153 15.36 13.54 2.24
N ALA A 154 14.39 14.19 2.87
CA ALA A 154 14.11 15.60 2.62
C ALA A 154 15.24 16.53 3.14
N GLY A 155 16.03 16.06 4.12
CA GLY A 155 17.17 16.79 4.69
C GLY A 155 18.52 16.58 3.98
N ALA A 156 18.62 15.65 3.03
CA ALA A 156 19.84 15.47 2.24
C ALA A 156 19.93 16.58 1.17
N PRO A 157 21.04 17.34 1.08
CA PRO A 157 21.19 18.34 0.03
C PRO A 157 21.07 17.66 -1.33
N ALA A 158 20.27 18.25 -2.22
CA ALA A 158 20.17 17.79 -3.61
C ALA A 158 21.58 17.77 -4.20
N GLY A 159 22.14 16.56 -4.37
CA GLY A 159 23.48 16.36 -4.91
C GLY A 159 23.61 17.06 -6.24
N GLY A 160 24.53 18.02 -6.31
CA GLY A 160 24.78 18.84 -7.47
C GLY A 160 25.09 18.01 -8.70
N ALA A 161 24.57 18.47 -9.83
CA ALA A 161 24.91 17.98 -11.15
C ALA A 161 26.43 17.88 -11.33
N ARG A 162 26.87 16.74 -11.87
CA ARG A 162 28.10 16.62 -12.65
C ARG A 162 27.74 16.14 -14.04
#